data_AF-X0ZFP5-F1
#
_entry.id   AF-X0ZFP5-F1
#
_cell.length_a   1.000
_cell.length_b   1.000
_cell.length_c   1.000
_cell.angle_alpha   90.00
_cell.angle_beta   90.00
_cell.angle_gamma   90.00
#
_symmetry.space_group_name_H-M   'P 1'
#
loop_
_entity.id
_entity.type
_entity.pdbx_description
1 polymer ?
#
loop_
_entity_poly.entity_id
_entity_poly.type
_entity_poly.pdbx_seq_one_letter_code
_entity_poly.pdbx_strand_id
1 'polypeptide(L)'
;MFGLKYRVPKDTFAWITSHLSKEEIKRCKIPDVDKTDLMKRAIEYIQFFKEKLPEWIHIYLPDTLGPFEIAHSVYGNDIFYEIYDDPNFVLYLLDLCTKLYIQVTEKLKKVIGEERESCYHGHALVRGIYMRNGGTRISEDSATLLSPEHIDEFVIPYDKKALKAFGGGFVHYCGKHDYLLESYLQLEEVRAVNLGNPEMYEFNSTMQKFLNYGKCYFGLWPKKKKETLEEYIYRIKQFTAGGKRGLILHFDEAMFSEYSCQEILQKWKIIMGG
;
A
#
# COMPACT_ATOMS: atom_id res chain seq x y z
N MET A 1 -4.84 -9.80 14.92
CA MET A 1 -4.70 -11.27 14.79
C MET A 1 -3.84 -11.86 15.90
N PHE A 2 -2.64 -11.33 16.18
CA PHE A 2 -1.76 -11.76 17.27
C PHE A 2 -2.24 -11.46 18.72
N GLY A 3 -3.50 -11.08 18.92
CA GLY A 3 -4.01 -10.74 20.25
C GLY A 3 -3.53 -9.42 20.84
N LEU A 4 -2.88 -8.55 20.05
CA LEU A 4 -2.48 -7.21 20.48
C LEU A 4 -3.70 -6.35 20.86
N LYS A 5 -3.55 -5.53 21.88
CA LYS A 5 -4.50 -4.49 22.27
C LYS A 5 -4.38 -3.29 21.33
N TYR A 6 -5.52 -2.69 21.00
CA TYR A 6 -5.58 -1.49 20.20
C TYR A 6 -6.63 -0.52 20.75
N ARG A 7 -6.53 0.75 20.35
CA ARG A 7 -7.55 1.78 20.58
C ARG A 7 -8.00 2.33 19.24
N VAL A 8 -9.25 2.77 19.16
CA VAL A 8 -9.80 3.48 18.00
C VAL A 8 -10.25 4.85 18.50
N PRO A 9 -9.35 5.85 18.54
CA PRO A 9 -9.71 7.19 18.96
C PRO A 9 -10.67 7.83 17.95
N LYS A 10 -11.42 8.85 18.40
CA LYS A 10 -12.32 9.59 17.53
C LYS A 10 -11.51 10.31 16.44
N ASP A 11 -11.99 10.28 15.20
CA ASP A 11 -11.45 11.03 14.06
C ASP A 11 -9.98 10.68 13.67
N THR A 12 -9.51 9.47 14.01
CA THR A 12 -8.17 8.98 13.59
C THR A 12 -8.14 7.46 13.39
N PHE A 13 -7.02 6.94 12.90
CA PHE A 13 -6.80 5.51 12.67
C PHE A 13 -6.67 4.72 13.97
N ALA A 14 -6.85 3.40 13.88
CA ALA A 14 -6.65 2.51 15.02
C ALA A 14 -5.17 2.45 15.42
N TRP A 15 -4.88 2.52 16.72
CA TRP A 15 -3.52 2.50 17.26
C TRP A 15 -3.29 1.22 18.05
N ILE A 16 -2.20 0.51 17.75
CA ILE A 16 -1.73 -0.59 18.59
C ILE A 16 -1.18 -0.01 19.89
N THR A 17 -1.57 -0.59 21.03
CA THR A 17 -1.19 -0.11 22.38
C THR A 17 -0.49 -1.17 23.22
N SER A 18 -0.08 -2.28 22.61
CA SER A 18 0.70 -3.34 23.25
C SER A 18 1.54 -4.06 22.23
N HIS A 19 2.69 -4.57 22.67
CA HIS A 19 3.57 -5.42 21.89
C HIS A 19 3.76 -6.76 22.63
N LEU A 20 4.21 -7.78 21.89
CA LEU A 20 4.62 -9.05 22.47
C LEU A 20 6.11 -9.03 22.77
N SER A 21 6.53 -9.66 23.86
CA SER A 21 7.94 -9.92 24.14
C SER A 21 8.51 -10.98 23.19
N LYS A 22 9.85 -11.00 23.06
CA LYS A 22 10.59 -12.02 22.30
C LYS A 22 10.19 -13.45 22.68
N GLU A 23 10.04 -13.72 23.98
CA GLU A 23 9.66 -15.04 24.50
C GLU A 23 8.19 -15.39 24.26
N GLU A 24 7.29 -14.41 24.19
CA GLU A 24 5.92 -14.64 23.72
C GLU A 24 5.91 -14.99 22.23
N ILE A 25 6.64 -14.23 21.40
CA ILE A 25 6.73 -14.44 19.95
C ILE A 25 7.32 -15.81 19.60
N LYS A 26 8.39 -16.24 20.27
CA LYS A 26 8.97 -17.59 20.07
C LYS A 26 7.98 -18.71 20.36
N ARG A 27 7.01 -18.48 21.25
CA ARG A 27 5.93 -19.44 21.58
C ARG A 27 4.68 -19.25 20.74
N CYS A 28 4.57 -18.15 20.00
CA CYS A 28 3.43 -17.90 19.12
C CYS A 28 3.36 -18.93 18.01
N LYS A 29 2.16 -19.47 17.82
CA LYS A 29 1.76 -20.14 16.58
C LYS A 29 0.80 -19.22 15.86
N ILE A 30 0.78 -19.31 14.53
CA ILE A 30 -0.22 -18.60 13.73
C ILE A 30 -1.61 -19.05 14.23
N PRO A 31 -2.46 -18.11 14.69
CA PRO A 31 -3.78 -18.48 15.18
C PRO A 31 -4.63 -19.01 14.03
N ASP A 32 -5.60 -19.85 14.36
CA ASP A 32 -6.67 -20.20 13.42
C ASP A 32 -7.47 -18.94 13.09
N VAL A 33 -7.17 -18.33 11.95
CA VAL A 33 -7.70 -17.03 11.53
C VAL A 33 -9.22 -17.01 11.56
N ASP A 34 -9.89 -18.12 11.24
CA ASP A 34 -11.34 -18.25 11.20
C ASP A 34 -11.99 -18.17 12.59
N LYS A 35 -11.22 -18.46 13.65
CA LYS A 35 -11.72 -18.43 15.03
C LYS A 35 -11.48 -17.10 15.73
N THR A 36 -10.65 -16.22 15.17
CA THR A 36 -10.34 -14.94 15.80
C THR A 36 -11.52 -13.97 15.74
N ASP A 37 -11.79 -13.26 16.83
CA ASP A 37 -12.92 -12.32 16.88
C ASP A 37 -12.73 -11.14 15.92
N LEU A 38 -11.49 -10.72 15.68
CA LEU A 38 -11.19 -9.67 14.70
C LEU A 38 -11.54 -10.11 13.26
N MET A 39 -11.25 -11.37 12.89
CA MET A 39 -11.62 -11.88 11.57
C MET A 39 -13.14 -11.98 11.43
N LYS A 40 -13.84 -12.50 12.45
CA LYS A 40 -15.31 -12.55 12.45
C LYS A 40 -15.90 -11.15 12.25
N ARG A 41 -15.37 -10.16 12.97
CA ARG A 41 -15.80 -8.76 12.85
C ARG A 41 -15.52 -8.18 11.47
N ALA A 42 -14.37 -8.47 10.87
CA ALA A 42 -14.06 -8.04 9.50
C ALA A 42 -15.03 -8.65 8.48
N ILE A 43 -15.37 -9.93 8.63
CA ILE A 43 -16.33 -10.64 7.78
C ILE A 43 -17.73 -10.03 7.91
N GLU A 44 -18.19 -9.76 9.14
CA GLU A 44 -19.47 -9.07 9.39
C GLU A 44 -19.54 -7.72 8.66
N TYR A 45 -18.46 -6.93 8.70
CA TYR A 45 -18.40 -5.63 8.02
C TYR A 45 -18.48 -5.79 6.50
N ILE A 46 -17.70 -6.72 5.93
CA ILE A 46 -17.72 -6.98 4.49
C ILE A 46 -19.13 -7.42 4.05
N GLN A 47 -19.75 -8.34 4.79
CA GLN A 47 -21.11 -8.82 4.48
C GLN A 47 -22.15 -7.70 4.57
N PHE A 48 -22.09 -6.87 5.62
CA PHE A 48 -22.97 -5.73 5.77
C PHE A 48 -22.87 -4.77 4.58
N PHE A 49 -21.65 -4.38 4.17
CA PHE A 49 -21.48 -3.48 3.04
C PHE A 49 -21.87 -4.13 1.71
N LYS A 50 -21.64 -5.44 1.53
CA LYS A 50 -22.11 -6.17 0.33
C LYS A 50 -23.63 -6.14 0.20
N GLU A 51 -24.35 -6.17 1.31
CA GLU A 51 -25.81 -6.08 1.33
C GLU A 51 -26.31 -4.65 1.07
N LYS A 52 -25.61 -3.63 1.58
CA LYS A 52 -26.09 -2.24 1.54
C LYS A 52 -25.65 -1.44 0.31
N LEU A 53 -24.52 -1.80 -0.29
CA LEU A 53 -23.96 -1.05 -1.41
C LEU A 53 -24.47 -1.61 -2.76
N PRO A 54 -24.68 -0.74 -3.76
CA PRO A 54 -25.01 -1.19 -5.10
C PRO A 54 -23.81 -1.90 -5.76
N GLU A 55 -24.07 -2.76 -6.75
CA GLU A 55 -23.06 -3.62 -7.39
C GLU A 55 -21.87 -2.87 -8.00
N TRP A 56 -22.03 -1.60 -8.37
CA TRP A 56 -20.97 -0.78 -8.95
C TRP A 56 -20.01 -0.16 -7.91
N ILE A 57 -20.29 -0.32 -6.60
CA ILE A 57 -19.35 0.05 -5.54
C ILE A 57 -18.64 -1.22 -5.06
N HIS A 58 -17.36 -1.32 -5.40
CA HIS A 58 -16.54 -2.47 -5.05
C HIS A 58 -15.99 -2.37 -3.63
N ILE A 59 -16.26 -3.39 -2.83
CA ILE A 59 -15.59 -3.60 -1.54
C ILE A 59 -14.26 -4.27 -1.82
N TYR A 60 -13.20 -3.79 -1.18
CA TYR A 60 -11.84 -4.29 -1.35
C TYR A 60 -11.21 -4.66 -0.02
N LEU A 61 -10.01 -5.24 -0.08
CA LEU A 61 -9.25 -5.64 1.10
C LEU A 61 -9.00 -4.46 2.05
N PRO A 62 -9.11 -4.64 3.37
CA PRO A 62 -8.65 -3.63 4.31
C PRO A 62 -7.13 -3.44 4.19
N ASP A 63 -6.61 -2.38 4.79
CA ASP A 63 -5.16 -2.24 4.94
C ASP A 63 -4.63 -3.39 5.80
N THR A 64 -3.89 -4.28 5.17
CA THR A 64 -3.32 -5.48 5.80
C THR A 64 -1.87 -5.27 6.23
N LEU A 65 -1.32 -4.07 6.01
CA LEU A 65 0.09 -3.73 6.21
C LEU A 65 1.03 -4.61 5.38
N GLY A 66 2.33 -4.39 5.47
CA GLY A 66 3.35 -5.27 4.93
C GLY A 66 4.00 -6.15 6.02
N PRO A 67 4.65 -7.27 5.64
CA PRO A 67 5.37 -8.15 6.56
C PRO A 67 6.22 -7.46 7.64
N PHE A 68 7.06 -6.50 7.27
CA PHE A 68 7.95 -5.82 8.22
C PHE A 68 7.16 -4.85 9.10
N GLU A 69 6.23 -4.08 8.55
CA GLU A 69 5.29 -3.25 9.31
C GLU A 69 4.47 -4.05 10.34
N ILE A 70 4.00 -5.25 9.98
CA ILE A 70 3.33 -6.17 10.92
C ILE A 70 4.30 -6.62 12.01
N ALA A 71 5.53 -7.01 11.65
CA ALA A 71 6.54 -7.44 12.61
C ALA A 71 6.88 -6.32 13.60
N HIS A 72 7.06 -5.09 13.11
CA HIS A 72 7.26 -3.90 13.93
C HIS A 72 6.06 -3.64 14.84
N SER A 73 4.82 -3.75 14.34
CA SER A 73 3.62 -3.61 15.18
C SER A 73 3.56 -4.67 16.30
N VAL A 74 3.97 -5.90 16.00
CA VAL A 74 3.92 -7.03 16.95
C VAL A 74 5.00 -6.90 18.02
N TYR A 75 6.25 -6.65 17.63
CA TYR A 75 7.38 -6.64 18.57
C TYR A 75 7.65 -5.25 19.16
N GLY A 76 7.18 -4.20 18.50
CA GLY A 76 7.47 -2.82 18.85
C GLY A 76 8.87 -2.39 18.41
N ASN A 77 9.31 -1.24 18.91
CA ASN A 77 10.56 -0.59 18.52
C ASN A 77 11.82 -1.46 18.78
N ASP A 78 11.73 -2.47 19.64
CA ASP A 78 12.83 -3.39 19.93
C ASP A 78 13.32 -4.13 18.67
N ILE A 79 12.46 -4.27 17.65
CA ILE A 79 12.83 -4.88 16.36
C ILE A 79 14.05 -4.21 15.72
N PHE A 80 14.22 -2.89 15.88
CA PHE A 80 15.33 -2.16 15.26
C PHE A 80 16.68 -2.45 15.90
N TYR A 81 16.69 -2.83 17.18
CA TYR A 81 17.90 -3.30 17.87
C TYR A 81 18.14 -4.78 17.60
N GLU A 82 17.07 -5.55 17.56
CA GLU A 82 17.11 -7.00 17.40
C GLU A 82 17.62 -7.46 16.04
N ILE A 83 17.49 -6.62 15.00
CA ILE A 83 18.15 -6.84 13.70
C ILE A 83 19.66 -7.04 13.87
N TYR A 84 20.29 -6.38 14.84
CA TYR A 84 21.71 -6.52 15.13
C TYR A 84 21.99 -7.63 16.16
N ASP A 85 21.18 -7.71 17.22
CA ASP A 85 21.46 -8.59 18.36
C ASP A 85 21.08 -10.06 18.09
N ASP A 86 20.00 -10.32 17.35
CA ASP A 86 19.54 -11.66 16.96
C ASP A 86 18.76 -11.63 15.64
N PRO A 87 19.45 -11.45 14.50
CA PRO A 87 18.80 -11.40 13.19
C PRO A 87 17.98 -12.66 12.88
N ASN A 88 18.40 -13.83 13.39
CA ASN A 88 17.65 -15.07 13.20
C ASN A 88 16.25 -15.03 13.82
N PHE A 89 16.11 -14.38 14.97
CA PHE A 89 14.79 -14.15 15.57
C PHE A 89 13.94 -13.20 14.72
N VAL A 90 14.52 -12.13 14.18
CA VAL A 90 13.79 -11.21 13.29
C VAL A 90 13.32 -11.94 12.03
N LEU A 91 14.18 -12.73 11.40
CA LEU A 91 13.83 -13.56 10.24
C LEU A 91 12.70 -14.56 10.55
N TYR A 92 12.69 -15.14 11.76
CA TYR A 92 11.60 -15.98 12.24
C TYR A 92 10.29 -15.21 12.38
N LEU A 93 10.31 -14.03 13.01
CA LEU A 93 9.13 -13.18 13.16
C LEU A 93 8.56 -12.74 11.81
N LEU A 94 9.42 -12.35 10.87
CA LEU A 94 9.01 -11.97 9.51
C LEU A 94 8.35 -13.11 8.74
N ASP A 95 8.84 -14.35 8.90
CA ASP A 95 8.19 -15.52 8.30
C ASP A 95 6.80 -15.78 8.90
N LEU A 96 6.64 -15.62 10.23
CA LEU A 96 5.34 -15.69 10.89
C LEU A 96 4.37 -14.62 10.36
N CYS A 97 4.81 -13.36 10.31
CA CYS A 97 4.00 -12.23 9.84
C CYS A 97 3.60 -12.40 8.37
N THR A 98 4.53 -12.84 7.52
CA THR A 98 4.25 -13.09 6.09
C THR A 98 3.23 -14.20 5.90
N LYS A 99 3.35 -15.31 6.62
CA LYS A 99 2.39 -16.41 6.55
C LYS A 99 1.00 -15.97 7.02
N LEU A 100 0.93 -15.18 8.10
CA LEU A 100 -0.33 -14.65 8.61
C LEU A 100 -0.96 -13.66 7.62
N TYR A 101 -0.18 -12.76 7.04
CA TYR A 101 -0.63 -11.85 5.98
C TYR A 101 -1.30 -12.64 4.84
N ILE A 102 -0.63 -13.69 4.32
CA ILE A 102 -1.18 -14.51 3.23
C ILE A 102 -2.50 -15.16 3.64
N GLN A 103 -2.58 -15.74 4.84
CA GLN A 103 -3.81 -16.40 5.32
C GLN A 103 -4.97 -15.43 5.49
N VAL A 104 -4.72 -14.25 6.07
CA VAL A 104 -5.73 -13.21 6.27
C VAL A 104 -6.22 -12.67 4.93
N THR A 105 -5.29 -12.30 4.05
CA THR A 105 -5.62 -11.79 2.71
C THR A 105 -6.42 -12.81 1.91
N GLU A 106 -5.99 -14.06 1.87
CA GLU A 106 -6.73 -15.12 1.18
C GLU A 106 -8.15 -15.29 1.71
N LYS A 107 -8.32 -15.27 3.04
CA LYS A 107 -9.64 -15.40 3.65
C LYS A 107 -10.56 -14.24 3.27
N LEU A 108 -10.06 -13.01 3.38
CA LEU A 108 -10.85 -11.82 3.10
C LEU A 108 -11.20 -11.72 1.61
N LYS A 109 -10.29 -12.06 0.69
CA LYS A 109 -10.60 -12.13 -0.75
C LYS A 109 -11.76 -13.09 -1.06
N LYS A 110 -11.76 -14.28 -0.44
CA LYS A 110 -12.86 -15.24 -0.60
C LYS A 110 -14.21 -14.69 -0.11
N VAL A 111 -14.21 -13.96 0.99
CA VAL A 111 -15.42 -13.35 1.57
C VAL A 111 -15.93 -12.19 0.70
N ILE A 112 -15.00 -11.37 0.19
CA ILE A 112 -15.29 -10.30 -0.77
C ILE A 112 -15.86 -10.91 -2.07
N GLY A 113 -15.35 -12.06 -2.50
CA GLY A 113 -15.67 -12.69 -3.78
C GLY A 113 -14.75 -12.21 -4.90
N GLU A 114 -13.52 -11.84 -4.55
CA GLU A 114 -12.52 -11.33 -5.49
C GLU A 114 -11.54 -12.44 -5.90
N GLU A 115 -11.22 -12.52 -7.19
CA GLU A 115 -10.24 -13.47 -7.72
C GLU A 115 -8.87 -13.32 -7.05
N ARG A 116 -8.15 -14.43 -6.90
CA ARG A 116 -6.90 -14.45 -6.13
C ARG A 116 -5.83 -13.49 -6.66
N GLU A 117 -5.74 -13.32 -7.96
CA GLU A 117 -4.66 -12.57 -8.64
C GLU A 117 -5.11 -11.23 -9.23
N SER A 118 -6.30 -10.76 -8.87
CA SER A 118 -6.78 -9.43 -9.23
C SER A 118 -7.27 -8.71 -7.99
N CYS A 119 -7.20 -7.38 -7.95
CA CYS A 119 -7.90 -6.64 -6.90
C CYS A 119 -8.38 -5.25 -7.31
N TYR A 120 -9.49 -4.85 -6.71
CA TYR A 120 -9.83 -3.44 -6.51
C TYR A 120 -9.09 -2.91 -5.29
N HIS A 121 -8.65 -1.66 -5.31
CA HIS A 121 -8.15 -1.03 -4.09
C HIS A 121 -8.17 0.50 -4.17
N GLY A 122 -8.74 1.15 -3.15
CA GLY A 122 -8.83 2.62 -3.05
C GLY A 122 -7.64 3.29 -2.34
N HIS A 123 -6.92 2.56 -1.48
CA HIS A 123 -5.90 3.15 -0.58
C HIS A 123 -6.46 4.35 0.19
N ALA A 124 -7.63 4.15 0.82
CA ALA A 124 -8.39 5.19 1.51
C ALA A 124 -8.79 6.42 0.65
N LEU A 125 -8.60 6.36 -0.66
CA LEU A 125 -9.14 7.34 -1.60
C LEU A 125 -10.52 6.90 -2.09
N VAL A 126 -11.39 7.89 -2.35
CA VAL A 126 -12.72 7.67 -2.96
C VAL A 126 -12.59 7.08 -4.38
N ARG A 127 -11.41 7.21 -4.99
CA ARG A 127 -11.07 6.70 -6.33
C ARG A 127 -9.94 5.69 -6.18
N GLY A 128 -10.13 4.49 -6.73
CA GLY A 128 -9.16 3.40 -6.63
C GLY A 128 -8.67 2.90 -7.99
N ILE A 129 -7.86 1.84 -7.94
CA ILE A 129 -7.43 1.07 -9.10
C ILE A 129 -8.07 -0.31 -9.12
N TYR A 130 -8.22 -0.84 -10.33
CA TYR A 130 -8.39 -2.26 -10.57
C TYR A 130 -7.11 -2.82 -11.18
N MET A 131 -6.53 -3.82 -10.54
CA MET A 131 -5.38 -4.56 -11.04
C MET A 131 -5.84 -5.94 -11.50
N ARG A 132 -5.67 -6.23 -12.79
CA ARG A 132 -5.99 -7.55 -13.36
C ARG A 132 -4.91 -8.61 -13.08
N ASN A 133 -3.69 -8.18 -12.81
CA ASN A 133 -2.49 -9.03 -12.63
C ASN A 133 -1.72 -8.67 -11.35
N GLY A 134 -2.46 -8.56 -10.25
CA GLY A 134 -1.95 -8.27 -8.92
C GLY A 134 -3.12 -8.30 -7.96
N GLY A 135 -3.07 -9.20 -6.98
CA GLY A 135 -4.22 -9.51 -6.14
C GLY A 135 -4.20 -8.88 -4.76
N THR A 136 -3.19 -8.06 -4.45
CA THR A 136 -3.04 -7.50 -3.09
C THR A 136 -2.32 -6.16 -3.05
N ARG A 137 -2.29 -5.58 -1.86
CA ARG A 137 -1.49 -4.42 -1.45
C ARG A 137 -0.58 -4.81 -0.27
N ILE A 138 0.63 -4.27 -0.23
CA ILE A 138 1.41 -4.15 1.02
C ILE A 138 1.66 -2.68 1.39
N SER A 139 1.84 -2.41 2.69
CA SER A 139 2.13 -1.08 3.24
C SER A 139 3.33 -1.15 4.17
N GLU A 140 4.43 -0.50 3.82
CA GLU A 140 5.74 -0.67 4.50
C GLU A 140 6.34 0.67 4.92
N ASP A 141 5.70 1.34 5.89
CA ASP A 141 6.15 2.65 6.37
C ASP A 141 7.44 2.52 7.21
N SER A 142 7.51 1.51 8.07
CA SER A 142 8.66 1.27 8.96
C SER A 142 9.92 0.85 8.20
N ALA A 143 9.80 0.30 6.99
CA ALA A 143 10.93 -0.03 6.14
C ALA A 143 11.76 1.21 5.75
N THR A 144 11.18 2.41 5.83
CA THR A 144 11.90 3.67 5.57
C THR A 144 12.92 4.05 6.64
N LEU A 145 12.91 3.35 7.79
CA LEU A 145 13.85 3.55 8.89
C LEU A 145 15.10 2.66 8.79
N LEU A 146 15.17 1.80 7.76
CA LEU A 146 16.20 0.79 7.60
C LEU A 146 17.28 1.22 6.61
N SER A 147 18.50 0.69 6.79
CA SER A 147 19.56 0.85 5.81
C SER A 147 19.30 0.00 4.56
N PRO A 148 19.96 0.28 3.42
CA PRO A 148 19.92 -0.57 2.22
C PRO A 148 20.12 -2.06 2.50
N GLU A 149 21.12 -2.41 3.32
CA GLU A 149 21.47 -3.80 3.64
C GLU A 149 20.33 -4.48 4.41
N HIS A 150 19.72 -3.76 5.36
CA HIS A 150 18.59 -4.29 6.11
C HIS A 150 17.31 -4.41 5.27
N ILE A 151 17.11 -3.51 4.31
CA ILE A 151 15.98 -3.61 3.36
C ILE A 151 16.12 -4.90 2.54
N ASP A 152 17.32 -5.18 2.03
CA ASP A 152 17.58 -6.36 1.21
C ASP A 152 17.43 -7.67 1.99
N GLU A 153 17.78 -7.67 3.29
CA GLU A 153 17.71 -8.87 4.14
C GLU A 153 16.33 -9.07 4.78
N PHE A 154 15.73 -8.03 5.35
CA PHE A 154 14.57 -8.14 6.24
C PHE A 154 13.24 -7.67 5.62
N VAL A 155 13.26 -6.96 4.48
CA VAL A 155 12.04 -6.42 3.87
C VAL A 155 11.75 -7.11 2.54
N ILE A 156 12.63 -6.93 1.56
CA ILE A 156 12.41 -7.33 0.17
C ILE A 156 12.06 -8.82 0.00
N PRO A 157 12.73 -9.78 0.67
CA PRO A 157 12.42 -11.20 0.51
C PRO A 157 10.99 -11.56 0.97
N TYR A 158 10.50 -10.90 2.01
CA TYR A 158 9.22 -11.18 2.64
C TYR A 158 8.07 -10.49 1.88
N ASP A 159 8.28 -9.26 1.43
CA ASP A 159 7.36 -8.54 0.56
C ASP A 159 7.17 -9.27 -0.77
N LYS A 160 8.29 -9.73 -1.36
CA LYS A 160 8.26 -10.55 -2.57
C LYS A 160 7.40 -11.80 -2.36
N LYS A 161 7.58 -12.52 -1.25
CA LYS A 161 6.80 -13.72 -0.91
C LYS A 161 5.31 -13.39 -0.73
N ALA A 162 4.99 -12.30 -0.05
CA ALA A 162 3.64 -11.82 0.19
C ALA A 162 2.94 -11.47 -1.13
N LEU A 163 3.56 -10.65 -1.99
CA LEU A 163 3.02 -10.25 -3.29
C LEU A 163 2.88 -11.44 -4.25
N LYS A 164 3.91 -12.30 -4.33
CA LYS A 164 3.92 -13.49 -5.20
C LYS A 164 2.74 -14.42 -4.93
N ALA A 165 2.31 -14.55 -3.68
CA ALA A 165 1.18 -15.39 -3.30
C ALA A 165 -0.15 -14.99 -3.96
N PHE A 166 -0.24 -13.78 -4.52
CA PHE A 166 -1.42 -13.19 -5.15
C PHE A 166 -1.14 -12.67 -6.57
N GLY A 167 -0.14 -13.24 -7.27
CA GLY A 167 0.19 -12.83 -8.65
C GLY A 167 0.86 -11.45 -8.75
N GLY A 168 1.26 -10.88 -7.61
CA GLY A 168 1.80 -9.53 -7.48
C GLY A 168 0.83 -8.58 -6.78
N GLY A 169 1.15 -7.30 -6.81
CA GLY A 169 0.33 -6.28 -6.17
C GLY A 169 0.92 -4.89 -6.27
N PHE A 170 0.38 -3.96 -5.50
CA PHE A 170 0.99 -2.64 -5.33
C PHE A 170 1.55 -2.44 -3.94
N VAL A 171 2.56 -1.58 -3.86
CA VAL A 171 3.24 -1.22 -2.63
C VAL A 171 2.88 0.21 -2.25
N HIS A 172 2.69 0.45 -0.97
CA HIS A 172 2.60 1.77 -0.39
C HIS A 172 3.68 1.96 0.68
N TYR A 173 4.23 3.16 0.76
CA TYR A 173 4.93 3.63 1.96
C TYR A 173 4.91 5.16 2.04
N CYS A 174 4.92 5.69 3.26
CA CYS A 174 5.03 7.11 3.57
C CYS A 174 6.49 7.58 3.58
N GLY A 175 6.70 8.89 3.46
CA GLY A 175 8.03 9.51 3.51
C GLY A 175 8.85 9.33 2.23
N LYS A 176 10.15 9.61 2.36
CA LYS A 176 11.12 9.54 1.26
C LYS A 176 12.19 8.50 1.54
N HIS A 177 12.34 7.54 0.64
CA HIS A 177 13.42 6.56 0.71
C HIS A 177 13.82 6.06 -0.70
N ASP A 178 14.90 6.61 -1.25
CA ASP A 178 15.29 6.41 -2.65
C ASP A 178 15.71 4.95 -2.94
N TYR A 179 16.39 4.28 -2.00
CA TYR A 179 16.82 2.88 -2.16
C TYR A 179 15.61 1.93 -2.17
N LEU A 180 14.79 1.96 -1.10
CA LEU A 180 13.52 1.24 -1.02
C LEU A 180 12.63 1.39 -2.27
N LEU A 181 12.47 2.61 -2.80
CA LEU A 181 11.74 2.82 -4.06
C LEU A 181 12.34 1.97 -5.18
N GLU A 182 13.67 2.07 -5.36
CA GLU A 182 14.39 1.37 -6.41
C GLU A 182 14.32 -0.15 -6.24
N SER A 183 14.44 -0.66 -5.01
CA SER A 183 14.28 -2.08 -4.69
C SER A 183 12.90 -2.58 -5.08
N TYR A 184 11.82 -1.84 -4.78
CA TYR A 184 10.47 -2.22 -5.21
C TYR A 184 10.28 -2.14 -6.72
N LEU A 185 10.86 -1.14 -7.39
CA LEU A 185 10.77 -1.01 -8.85
C LEU A 185 11.45 -2.17 -9.58
N GLN A 186 12.47 -2.80 -8.97
CA GLN A 186 13.15 -3.98 -9.50
C GLN A 186 12.37 -5.28 -9.32
N LEU A 187 11.47 -5.38 -8.33
CA LEU A 187 10.71 -6.60 -8.08
C LEU A 187 9.68 -6.86 -9.17
N GLU A 188 9.73 -8.06 -9.77
CA GLU A 188 8.76 -8.47 -10.78
C GLU A 188 7.33 -8.41 -10.22
N GLU A 189 7.14 -8.87 -8.99
CA GLU A 189 5.86 -8.97 -8.29
C GLU A 189 5.19 -7.61 -8.02
N VAL A 190 5.95 -6.51 -8.04
CA VAL A 190 5.39 -5.16 -7.89
C VAL A 190 4.82 -4.70 -9.23
N ARG A 191 3.54 -4.34 -9.23
CA ARG A 191 2.81 -3.79 -10.39
C ARG A 191 2.73 -2.29 -10.35
N ALA A 192 2.46 -1.76 -9.15
CA ALA A 192 2.38 -0.33 -8.92
C ALA A 192 3.02 0.07 -7.59
N VAL A 193 3.42 1.33 -7.46
CA VAL A 193 3.81 1.93 -6.19
C VAL A 193 2.98 3.20 -5.98
N ASN A 194 2.46 3.35 -4.78
CA ASN A 194 1.86 4.58 -4.27
C ASN A 194 2.81 5.20 -3.24
N LEU A 195 3.18 6.45 -3.45
CA LEU A 195 4.01 7.21 -2.51
C LEU A 195 3.09 8.01 -1.60
N GLY A 196 3.22 7.85 -0.27
CA GLY A 196 2.42 8.59 0.71
C GLY A 196 2.81 10.08 0.81
N ASN A 197 4.07 10.40 0.53
CA ASN A 197 4.60 11.78 0.54
C ASN A 197 5.29 12.12 -0.80
N PRO A 198 4.55 12.17 -1.92
CA PRO A 198 5.10 12.43 -3.24
C PRO A 198 5.76 13.81 -3.35
N GLU A 199 5.37 14.77 -2.50
CA GLU A 199 6.00 16.10 -2.38
C GLU A 199 7.48 16.06 -1.96
N MET A 200 7.94 14.96 -1.37
CA MET A 200 9.35 14.79 -1.01
C MET A 200 10.22 14.30 -2.17
N TYR A 201 9.62 14.01 -3.33
CA TYR A 201 10.31 13.50 -4.52
C TYR A 201 10.29 14.52 -5.66
N GLU A 202 11.36 14.52 -6.46
CA GLU A 202 11.39 15.30 -7.70
C GLU A 202 10.60 14.59 -8.80
N PHE A 203 9.58 15.28 -9.33
CA PHE A 203 8.61 14.69 -10.27
C PHE A 203 9.26 14.08 -11.50
N ASN A 204 10.12 14.83 -12.18
CA ASN A 204 10.67 14.40 -13.47
C ASN A 204 11.54 13.15 -13.33
N SER A 205 12.46 13.15 -12.35
CA SER A 205 13.34 12.00 -12.11
C SER A 205 12.57 10.78 -11.62
N THR A 206 11.57 10.99 -10.75
CA THR A 206 10.77 9.88 -10.19
C THR A 206 9.91 9.24 -11.27
N MET A 207 9.16 10.02 -12.05
CA MET A 207 8.34 9.48 -13.14
C MET A 207 9.20 8.77 -14.20
N GLN A 208 10.40 9.29 -14.48
CA GLN A 208 11.33 8.62 -15.39
C GLN A 208 11.80 7.26 -14.84
N LYS A 209 12.02 7.12 -13.51
CA LYS A 209 12.31 5.80 -12.90
C LYS A 209 11.16 4.82 -13.15
N PHE A 210 9.92 5.19 -12.84
CA PHE A 210 8.75 4.32 -13.08
C PHE A 210 8.67 3.84 -14.54
N LEU A 211 8.86 4.76 -15.50
CA LEU A 211 8.87 4.45 -16.92
C LEU A 211 10.03 3.50 -17.29
N ASN A 212 11.23 3.74 -16.77
CA ASN A 212 12.42 2.91 -17.06
C ASN A 212 12.25 1.46 -16.56
N TYR A 213 11.69 1.27 -15.36
CA TYR A 213 11.43 -0.05 -14.81
C TYR A 213 10.14 -0.70 -15.34
N GLY A 214 9.35 0.02 -16.14
CA GLY A 214 8.06 -0.48 -16.64
C GLY A 214 7.03 -0.72 -15.53
N LYS A 215 7.08 0.08 -14.46
CA LYS A 215 6.19 -0.03 -13.30
C LYS A 215 5.16 1.10 -13.29
N CYS A 216 4.04 0.84 -12.61
CA CYS A 216 2.99 1.85 -12.50
C CYS A 216 3.20 2.76 -11.29
N TYR A 217 3.16 4.08 -11.46
CA TYR A 217 2.87 4.98 -10.35
C TYR A 217 1.36 5.12 -10.21
N PHE A 218 0.85 5.07 -8.99
CA PHE A 218 -0.56 5.28 -8.67
C PHE A 218 -0.65 6.25 -7.49
N GLY A 219 -1.31 7.40 -7.64
CA GLY A 219 -1.48 8.34 -6.53
C GLY A 219 -1.65 9.80 -6.94
N LEU A 220 -1.89 10.65 -5.94
CA LEU A 220 -1.95 12.10 -6.10
C LEU A 220 -0.54 12.66 -6.27
N TRP A 221 -0.35 13.64 -7.16
CA TRP A 221 0.90 14.39 -7.23
C TRP A 221 0.66 15.88 -6.96
N PRO A 222 1.42 16.52 -6.05
CA PRO A 222 1.17 17.91 -5.67
C PRO A 222 1.39 18.88 -6.82
N LYS A 223 0.67 20.01 -6.79
CA LYS A 223 0.98 21.16 -7.64
C LYS A 223 2.21 21.91 -7.13
N LYS A 224 2.94 22.56 -8.04
CA LYS A 224 4.04 23.46 -7.68
C LYS A 224 3.49 24.79 -7.13
N LYS A 225 4.34 25.52 -6.40
CA LYS A 225 4.00 26.85 -5.90
C LYS A 225 3.67 27.78 -7.08
N LYS A 226 2.49 28.41 -7.04
CA LYS A 226 1.95 29.29 -8.09
C LYS A 226 1.68 28.60 -9.45
N GLU A 227 1.69 27.27 -9.51
CA GLU A 227 1.31 26.54 -10.73
C GLU A 227 -0.19 26.73 -10.98
N THR A 228 -0.53 27.21 -12.18
CA THR A 228 -1.90 27.28 -12.67
C THR A 228 -2.43 25.88 -13.00
N LEU A 229 -3.74 25.74 -13.12
CA LEU A 229 -4.36 24.46 -13.48
C LEU A 229 -3.87 23.97 -14.85
N GLU A 230 -3.79 24.85 -15.84
CA GLU A 230 -3.29 24.53 -17.17
C GLU A 230 -1.84 24.04 -17.12
N GLU A 231 -0.95 24.75 -16.42
CA GLU A 231 0.45 24.35 -16.26
C GLU A 231 0.59 22.97 -15.60
N TYR A 232 -0.21 22.70 -14.57
CA TYR A 232 -0.26 21.39 -13.92
C TYR A 232 -0.64 20.30 -14.91
N ILE A 233 -1.74 20.48 -15.66
CA ILE A 233 -2.23 19.50 -16.63
C ILE A 233 -1.17 19.27 -17.73
N TYR A 234 -0.53 20.33 -18.24
CA TYR A 234 0.54 20.20 -19.22
C TYR A 234 1.73 19.40 -18.68
N ARG A 235 2.16 19.65 -17.44
CA ARG A 235 3.25 18.90 -16.81
C ARG A 235 2.90 17.41 -16.67
N ILE A 236 1.69 17.09 -16.25
CA ILE A 236 1.22 15.70 -16.15
C ILE A 236 1.12 15.04 -17.54
N LYS A 237 0.58 15.77 -18.53
CA LYS A 237 0.45 15.31 -19.92
C LYS A 237 1.80 14.91 -20.52
N GLN A 238 2.87 15.67 -20.28
CA GLN A 238 4.19 15.40 -20.87
C GLN A 238 4.73 14.00 -20.53
N PHE A 239 4.45 13.48 -19.33
CA PHE A 239 4.92 12.16 -18.89
C PHE A 239 4.02 11.01 -19.32
N THR A 240 2.77 11.31 -19.71
CA THR A 240 1.81 10.34 -20.26
C THR A 240 1.75 10.39 -21.81
N ALA A 241 2.47 11.32 -22.44
CA ALA A 241 2.51 11.51 -23.88
C ALA A 241 3.18 10.34 -24.63
N GLY A 242 2.80 10.17 -25.91
CA GLY A 242 3.44 9.20 -26.82
C GLY A 242 3.14 7.74 -26.51
N GLY A 243 2.06 7.46 -25.77
CA GLY A 243 1.67 6.09 -25.40
C GLY A 243 2.48 5.51 -24.24
N LYS A 244 3.23 6.35 -23.49
CA LYS A 244 3.88 5.96 -22.25
C LYS A 244 2.81 5.57 -21.23
N ARG A 245 2.77 4.29 -20.86
CA ARG A 245 1.80 3.69 -19.93
C ARG A 245 2.37 3.65 -18.51
N GLY A 246 1.50 3.45 -17.53
CA GLY A 246 1.92 3.21 -16.14
C GLY A 246 1.93 4.44 -15.23
N LEU A 247 1.24 5.52 -15.56
CA LEU A 247 1.03 6.62 -14.61
C LEU A 247 -0.48 6.79 -14.41
N ILE A 248 -0.95 6.48 -13.20
CA ILE A 248 -2.32 6.73 -12.76
C ILE A 248 -2.25 7.86 -11.75
N LEU A 249 -2.22 9.09 -12.29
CA LEU A 249 -2.15 10.30 -11.51
C LEU A 249 -3.55 10.72 -11.10
N HIS A 250 -3.80 10.64 -9.80
CA HIS A 250 -5.01 11.17 -9.21
C HIS A 250 -4.95 12.68 -9.15
N PHE A 251 -6.14 13.26 -9.13
CA PHE A 251 -6.35 14.68 -9.00
C PHE A 251 -7.30 14.92 -7.82
N ASP A 252 -6.92 15.88 -6.98
CA ASP A 252 -7.71 16.39 -5.87
C ASP A 252 -8.11 17.83 -6.18
N GLU A 253 -9.42 18.07 -6.28
CA GLU A 253 -10.00 19.39 -6.54
C GLU A 253 -9.59 20.44 -5.50
N ALA A 254 -9.26 20.05 -4.26
CA ALA A 254 -8.81 20.97 -3.24
C ALA A 254 -7.50 21.68 -3.62
N MET A 255 -6.68 21.11 -4.53
CA MET A 255 -5.48 21.78 -5.04
C MET A 255 -5.78 23.05 -5.84
N PHE A 256 -6.99 23.15 -6.41
CA PHE A 256 -7.42 24.22 -7.31
C PHE A 256 -8.84 24.67 -6.94
N SER A 257 -9.02 25.03 -5.67
CA SER A 257 -10.31 25.40 -5.05
C SER A 257 -11.06 26.55 -5.75
N GLU A 258 -10.36 27.33 -6.57
CA GLU A 258 -10.91 28.41 -7.37
C GLU A 258 -11.66 27.94 -8.62
N TYR A 259 -11.57 26.66 -8.99
CA TYR A 259 -12.30 26.07 -10.12
C TYR A 259 -13.32 25.03 -9.63
N SER A 260 -14.46 24.98 -10.30
CA SER A 260 -15.40 23.86 -10.13
C SER A 260 -14.86 22.57 -10.79
N CYS A 261 -15.33 21.41 -10.32
CA CYS A 261 -14.98 20.12 -10.93
C CYS A 261 -15.30 20.07 -12.44
N GLN A 262 -16.36 20.75 -12.90
CA GLN A 262 -16.73 20.81 -14.31
C GLN A 262 -15.72 21.60 -15.14
N GLU A 263 -15.27 22.76 -14.65
CA GLU A 263 -14.25 23.58 -15.32
C GLU A 263 -12.91 22.84 -15.40
N ILE A 264 -12.53 22.15 -14.32
CA ILE A 264 -11.31 21.32 -14.29
C ILE A 264 -11.38 20.22 -15.35
N LEU A 265 -12.50 19.48 -15.42
CA LEU A 265 -12.69 18.43 -16.42
C LEU A 265 -12.70 18.98 -17.85
N GLN A 266 -13.29 20.16 -18.08
CA GLN A 266 -13.30 20.79 -19.39
C GLN A 266 -11.88 21.18 -19.84
N LYS A 267 -11.10 21.82 -18.97
CA LYS A 267 -9.70 22.16 -19.25
C LYS A 267 -8.84 20.92 -19.47
N TRP A 268 -9.04 19.87 -18.67
CA TRP A 268 -8.38 18.58 -18.86
C TRP A 268 -8.64 18.01 -20.25
N LYS A 269 -9.90 17.95 -20.68
CA LYS A 269 -10.28 17.43 -22.02
C LYS A 269 -9.65 18.25 -23.15
N ILE A 270 -9.67 19.57 -23.04
CA ILE A 270 -9.07 20.46 -24.05
C ILE A 270 -7.56 20.22 -24.16
N ILE A 271 -6.86 20.19 -23.02
CA ILE A 271 -5.39 20.06 -23.01
C ILE A 271 -4.95 18.65 -23.41
N MET A 272 -5.64 17.60 -22.96
CA MET A 272 -5.28 16.22 -23.27
C MET A 272 -5.54 15.85 -24.74
N GLY A 273 -6.29 16.69 -25.48
CA GLY A 273 -6.60 16.48 -26.89
C GLY A 273 -7.74 15.49 -27.05
N GLY A 274 -8.94 15.88 -26.58
CA GLY A 274 -10.17 15.12 -26.78
C GLY A 274 -10.41 14.68 -28.22
#